data_AF-A0A223MAB5-F1
#
_entry.id   AF-A0A223MAB5-F1
#
_cell.length_a   1.000
_cell.length_b   1.000
_cell.length_c   1.000
_cell.angle_alpha   90.00
_cell.angle_beta   90.00
_cell.angle_gamma   90.00
#
_symmetry.space_group_name_H-M   'P 1'
#
loop_
_entity.id
_entity.type
_entity.pdbx_description
1 polymer ?
#
loop_
_entity_poly.entity_id
_entity_poly.type
_entity_poly.pdbx_seq_one_letter_code
_entity_poly.pdbx_strand_id
1 'polypeptide(L)'
;MKSNISEATIAGSFNSELNNMGHNFWLENEWLNESINSALEEYLSKNGKNGGNRPDCKMLLEDELGNSYPILIEYKVGFNKMVKLDSNGYPDLTQLNNVKNYAVNGAIHYARAVRLLTYYTDIIVIGAVGEKNTNGKLEREVQVWWVSDANYGKGKLIKNIMILVF
;
A
#
# COMPACT_ATOMS: atom_id res chain seq x y z
N MET A 1 2.68 -22.11 19.88
CA MET A 1 2.50 -21.83 18.44
C MET A 1 2.00 -20.40 18.31
N LYS A 2 2.60 -19.56 17.44
CA LYS A 2 1.97 -18.28 17.07
C LYS A 2 0.60 -18.65 16.48
N SER A 3 -0.51 -18.17 17.06
CA SER A 3 -1.83 -18.48 16.50
C SER A 3 -1.93 -17.82 15.12
N ASN A 4 -2.34 -18.55 14.10
CA ASN A 4 -2.52 -18.00 12.76
C ASN A 4 -3.51 -16.83 12.81
N ILE A 5 -3.13 -15.71 12.20
CA ILE A 5 -3.99 -14.54 11.99
C ILE A 5 -4.30 -14.44 10.50
N SER A 6 -5.54 -14.09 10.16
CA SER A 6 -5.95 -13.93 8.76
C SER A 6 -5.63 -12.52 8.26
N GLU A 7 -5.45 -12.39 6.95
CA GLU A 7 -5.31 -11.11 6.27
C GLU A 7 -6.55 -10.22 6.48
N ALA A 8 -7.75 -10.81 6.54
CA ALA A 8 -8.99 -10.11 6.87
C ALA A 8 -8.97 -9.47 8.27
N THR A 9 -8.40 -10.13 9.28
CA THR A 9 -8.26 -9.54 10.62
C THR A 9 -7.27 -8.36 10.61
N ILE A 10 -6.17 -8.47 9.86
CA ILE A 10 -5.20 -7.38 9.70
C ILE A 10 -5.84 -6.18 9.00
N ALA A 11 -6.49 -6.41 7.86
CA ALA A 11 -7.19 -5.37 7.09
C ALA A 11 -8.26 -4.68 7.93
N GLY A 12 -9.10 -5.45 8.64
CA GLY A 12 -10.11 -4.91 9.53
C GLY A 12 -9.54 -4.01 10.63
N SER A 13 -8.38 -4.37 11.20
CA SER A 13 -7.72 -3.55 12.22
C SER A 13 -7.22 -2.22 11.67
N PHE A 14 -6.61 -2.20 10.48
CA PHE A 14 -6.14 -0.95 9.85
C PHE A 14 -7.31 -0.08 9.36
N ASN A 15 -8.31 -0.67 8.73
CA ASN A 15 -9.51 0.04 8.28
C ASN A 15 -10.28 0.67 9.46
N SER A 16 -10.36 -0.02 10.59
CA SER A 16 -10.95 0.54 11.81
C SER A 16 -10.17 1.75 12.33
N GLU A 17 -8.84 1.73 12.22
CA GLU A 17 -8.00 2.87 12.60
C GLU A 17 -8.17 4.06 11.66
N LEU A 18 -8.21 3.84 10.34
CA LEU A 18 -8.53 4.89 9.36
C LEU A 18 -9.90 5.53 9.62
N ASN A 19 -10.92 4.71 9.92
CA ASN A 19 -12.25 5.19 10.30
C ASN A 19 -12.21 6.04 11.57
N ASN A 20 -11.49 5.60 12.61
CA ASN A 20 -11.37 6.35 13.86
C ASN A 20 -10.63 7.68 13.69
N MET A 21 -9.73 7.77 12.70
CA MET A 21 -9.06 9.01 12.30
C MET A 21 -9.97 9.92 11.44
N GLY A 22 -11.16 9.47 11.04
CA GLY A 22 -12.11 10.23 10.24
C GLY A 22 -11.76 10.32 8.75
N HIS A 23 -10.92 9.41 8.25
CA HIS A 23 -10.57 9.38 6.83
C HIS A 23 -11.63 8.69 5.99
N ASN A 24 -12.01 9.31 4.87
CA ASN A 24 -12.77 8.64 3.81
C ASN A 24 -11.82 7.75 3.00
N PHE A 25 -12.14 6.47 2.90
CA PHE A 25 -11.38 5.51 2.11
C PHE A 25 -12.29 4.54 1.37
N TRP A 26 -11.72 3.92 0.33
CA TRP A 26 -12.39 2.96 -0.53
C TRP A 26 -11.63 1.65 -0.48
N LEU A 27 -12.35 0.56 -0.24
CA LEU A 27 -11.80 -0.80 -0.21
C LEU A 27 -11.53 -1.33 -1.63
N GLU A 28 -10.91 -2.51 -1.69
CA GLU A 28 -10.45 -3.20 -2.91
C GLU A 28 -11.42 -3.11 -4.10
N ASN A 29 -12.71 -3.36 -3.86
CA ASN A 29 -13.74 -3.42 -4.91
C ASN A 29 -14.54 -2.13 -5.06
N GLU A 30 -14.27 -1.10 -4.26
CA GLU A 30 -15.01 0.16 -4.31
C GLU A 30 -14.40 1.13 -5.32
N TRP A 31 -15.23 1.99 -5.91
CA TRP A 31 -14.81 2.94 -6.94
C TRP A 31 -14.44 4.29 -6.32
N LEU A 32 -13.17 4.71 -6.46
CA LEU A 32 -12.67 5.98 -5.92
C LEU A 32 -13.00 7.11 -6.90
N ASN A 33 -12.47 7.04 -8.12
CA ASN A 33 -12.80 7.93 -9.23
C ASN A 33 -12.36 7.31 -10.55
N GLU A 34 -12.90 7.83 -11.65
CA GLU A 34 -12.63 7.34 -13.01
C GLU A 34 -11.13 7.27 -13.33
N SER A 35 -10.38 8.34 -13.08
CA SER A 35 -8.98 8.43 -13.50
C SER A 35 -8.10 7.38 -12.81
N ILE A 36 -8.23 7.21 -11.49
CA ILE A 36 -7.43 6.25 -10.73
C ILE A 36 -7.88 4.82 -11.02
N ASN A 37 -9.19 4.58 -11.07
CA ASN A 37 -9.73 3.24 -11.29
C ASN A 37 -9.35 2.72 -12.68
N SER A 38 -9.50 3.52 -13.73
CA SER A 38 -9.12 3.13 -15.10
C SER A 38 -7.61 2.90 -15.23
N ALA A 39 -6.77 3.73 -14.59
CA ALA A 39 -5.33 3.50 -14.53
C ALA A 39 -4.95 2.15 -13.89
N LEU A 40 -5.62 1.77 -12.80
CA LEU A 40 -5.40 0.48 -12.13
C LEU A 40 -5.86 -0.71 -13.00
N GLU A 41 -6.95 -0.55 -13.74
CA GLU A 41 -7.51 -1.58 -14.63
C GLU A 41 -6.71 -1.78 -15.92
N GLU A 42 -6.12 -0.72 -16.48
CA GLU A 42 -5.37 -0.82 -17.75
C GLU A 42 -3.94 -1.34 -17.55
N TYR A 43 -3.34 -1.06 -16.40
CA TYR A 43 -1.94 -1.42 -16.14
C TYR A 43 -1.74 -2.93 -15.95
N LEU A 44 -0.53 -3.41 -16.24
CA LEU A 44 -0.16 -4.81 -16.03
C LEU A 44 -0.37 -5.21 -14.57
N SER A 45 -1.08 -6.32 -14.35
CA SER A 45 -1.39 -6.80 -13.01
C SER A 45 -0.19 -7.43 -12.33
N LYS A 46 -0.33 -7.61 -11.01
CA LYS A 46 0.57 -8.45 -10.20
C LYS A 46 0.74 -9.87 -10.77
N ASN A 47 -0.19 -10.36 -11.59
CA ASN A 47 -0.13 -11.68 -12.23
C ASN A 47 0.43 -11.68 -13.67
N GLY A 48 0.87 -10.53 -14.18
CA GLY A 48 1.46 -10.42 -15.52
C GLY A 48 0.45 -10.39 -16.67
N LYS A 49 -0.85 -10.25 -16.37
CA LYS A 49 -1.93 -10.01 -17.35
C LYS A 49 -2.47 -8.59 -17.22
N ASN A 50 -3.09 -8.03 -18.26
CA ASN A 50 -3.76 -6.73 -18.14
C ASN A 50 -4.90 -6.80 -17.11
N GLY A 51 -5.01 -5.76 -16.27
CA GLY A 51 -6.09 -5.56 -15.31
C GLY A 51 -6.09 -6.44 -14.07
N GLY A 52 -6.83 -5.99 -13.05
CA GLY A 52 -6.89 -6.65 -11.75
C GLY A 52 -5.86 -6.13 -10.73
N ASN A 53 -5.35 -4.90 -10.90
CA ASN A 53 -4.68 -4.22 -9.80
C ASN A 53 -5.73 -3.67 -8.84
N ARG A 54 -5.80 -4.21 -7.63
CA ARG A 54 -6.71 -3.74 -6.61
C ARG A 54 -5.96 -3.52 -5.29
N PRO A 55 -5.60 -2.28 -4.96
CA PRO A 55 -5.13 -1.94 -3.61
C PRO A 55 -6.17 -2.36 -2.58
N ASP A 56 -5.74 -2.91 -1.45
CA ASP A 56 -6.65 -3.33 -0.37
C ASP A 56 -7.50 -2.14 0.12
N CYS A 57 -6.88 -0.96 0.13
CA CYS A 57 -7.51 0.31 0.47
C CYS A 57 -6.89 1.45 -0.34
N LYS A 58 -7.70 2.45 -0.68
CA LYS A 58 -7.28 3.65 -1.42
C LYS A 58 -8.01 4.90 -0.93
N MET A 59 -7.34 6.04 -1.03
CA MET A 59 -7.86 7.36 -0.66
C MET A 59 -7.38 8.41 -1.66
N LEU A 60 -8.05 9.55 -1.66
CA LEU A 60 -7.58 10.78 -2.29
C LEU A 60 -7.67 11.89 -1.26
N LEU A 61 -6.54 12.46 -0.88
CA LEU A 61 -6.48 13.60 0.05
C LEU A 61 -6.06 14.85 -0.71
N GLU A 62 -6.62 15.99 -0.31
CA GLU A 62 -6.28 17.29 -0.88
C GLU A 62 -5.60 18.14 0.19
N ASP A 63 -4.53 18.86 -0.17
CA ASP A 63 -3.95 19.87 0.71
C ASP A 63 -4.70 21.21 0.60
N GLU A 64 -4.32 22.17 1.45
CA GLU A 64 -4.96 23.50 1.49
C GLU A 64 -4.76 24.32 0.20
N LEU A 65 -3.84 23.91 -0.67
CA LEU A 65 -3.55 24.55 -1.95
C LEU A 65 -4.30 23.89 -3.12
N GLY A 66 -5.10 22.86 -2.84
CA GLY A 66 -5.86 22.11 -3.85
C GLY A 66 -5.06 21.00 -4.54
N ASN A 67 -3.85 20.66 -4.06
CA ASN A 67 -3.12 19.54 -4.63
C ASN A 67 -3.69 18.24 -4.09
N SER A 68 -4.02 17.33 -5.01
CA SER A 68 -4.59 16.03 -4.71
C SER A 68 -3.52 14.93 -4.70
N TYR A 69 -3.50 14.12 -3.65
CA TYR A 69 -2.54 13.06 -3.41
C TYR A 69 -3.27 11.71 -3.31
N PRO A 70 -3.15 10.83 -4.31
CA PRO A 70 -3.60 9.46 -4.20
C PRO A 70 -2.82 8.75 -3.09
N ILE A 71 -3.54 7.99 -2.27
CA ILE A 71 -2.96 7.13 -1.25
C ILE A 71 -3.38 5.70 -1.53
N LEU A 72 -2.39 4.82 -1.72
CA LEU A 72 -2.62 3.40 -2.07
C LEU A 72 -2.03 2.52 -0.98
N ILE A 73 -2.85 1.64 -0.41
CA ILE A 73 -2.49 0.84 0.76
C ILE A 73 -2.55 -0.65 0.42
N GLU A 74 -1.54 -1.39 0.85
CA GLU A 74 -1.52 -2.85 0.78
C GLU A 74 -1.28 -3.44 2.18
N TYR A 75 -2.08 -4.44 2.52
CA TYR A 75 -2.00 -5.19 3.76
C TYR A 75 -1.28 -6.51 3.55
N LYS A 76 -0.46 -6.94 4.52
CA LYS A 76 0.09 -8.31 4.58
C LYS A 76 0.16 -8.87 5.99
N VAL A 77 0.06 -10.19 6.10
CA VAL A 77 0.37 -10.92 7.34
C VAL A 77 1.88 -11.16 7.42
N GLY A 78 2.48 -10.79 8.55
CA GLY A 78 3.90 -11.01 8.85
C GLY A 78 4.78 -9.79 8.63
N PHE A 79 5.59 -9.42 9.61
CA PHE A 79 6.50 -8.27 9.52
C PHE A 79 7.56 -8.44 8.43
N ASN A 80 7.98 -9.68 8.19
CA ASN A 80 8.87 -10.03 7.09
C ASN A 80 8.28 -9.82 5.68
N LYS A 81 6.99 -9.45 5.57
CA LYS A 81 6.31 -9.09 4.32
C LYS A 81 6.19 -7.59 4.10
N MET A 82 6.88 -6.75 4.88
CA MET A 82 6.82 -5.30 4.72
C MET A 82 7.37 -4.83 3.36
N VAL A 83 8.65 -5.09 3.08
CA VAL A 83 9.32 -4.61 1.86
C VAL A 83 10.46 -5.55 1.46
N LYS A 84 10.65 -5.74 0.16
CA LYS A 84 11.85 -6.36 -0.42
C LYS A 84 12.64 -5.31 -1.18
N LEU A 85 13.89 -5.09 -0.76
CA LEU A 85 14.79 -4.12 -1.38
C LEU A 85 15.76 -4.80 -2.36
N ASP A 86 16.21 -4.05 -3.36
CA ASP A 86 17.28 -4.38 -4.28
C ASP A 86 18.67 -4.10 -3.67
N SER A 87 19.74 -4.35 -4.43
CA SER A 87 21.12 -4.12 -3.99
C SER A 87 21.46 -2.64 -3.75
N ASN A 88 20.64 -1.72 -4.25
CA ASN A 88 20.81 -0.27 -4.08
C ASN A 88 19.91 0.29 -2.95
N GLY A 89 19.15 -0.56 -2.26
CA GLY A 89 18.25 -0.17 -1.18
C GLY A 89 16.90 0.37 -1.64
N TYR A 90 16.50 0.17 -2.90
CA TYR A 90 15.18 0.54 -3.40
C TYR A 90 14.23 -0.66 -3.40
N PRO A 91 12.91 -0.46 -3.25
CA PRO A 91 11.91 -1.51 -3.43
C PRO A 91 12.08 -2.24 -4.78
N ASP A 92 12.37 -3.54 -4.71
CA ASP A 92 12.63 -4.37 -5.88
C ASP A 92 11.31 -4.81 -6.55
N LEU A 93 11.03 -4.20 -7.69
CA LEU A 93 9.85 -4.50 -8.52
C LEU A 93 10.21 -5.29 -9.79
N THR A 94 11.45 -5.78 -9.90
CA THR A 94 11.91 -6.55 -11.08
C THR A 94 11.30 -7.96 -11.12
N GLN A 95 10.89 -8.48 -9.96
CA GLN A 95 10.30 -9.81 -9.81
C GLN A 95 8.83 -9.70 -9.40
N LEU A 96 7.93 -10.32 -10.17
CA LEU A 96 6.49 -10.35 -9.84
C LEU A 96 6.22 -10.95 -8.45
N ASN A 97 7.03 -11.92 -8.01
CA ASN A 97 6.90 -12.47 -6.67
C ASN A 97 7.17 -11.44 -5.58
N ASN A 98 8.04 -10.46 -5.80
CA ASN A 98 8.26 -9.40 -4.82
C ASN A 98 7.05 -8.46 -4.77
N VAL A 99 6.49 -8.11 -5.93
CA VAL A 99 5.28 -7.28 -6.03
C VAL A 99 4.08 -7.94 -5.33
N LYS A 100 3.94 -9.27 -5.45
CA LYS A 100 2.85 -10.03 -4.82
C LYS A 100 3.02 -10.19 -3.31
N ASN A 101 4.24 -10.48 -2.88
CA ASN A 101 4.47 -10.99 -1.53
C ASN A 101 4.82 -9.92 -0.51
N TYR A 102 5.12 -8.70 -0.93
CA TYR A 102 5.54 -7.62 -0.04
C TYR A 102 4.61 -6.41 -0.15
N ALA A 103 4.19 -5.88 1.00
CA ALA A 103 3.18 -4.84 1.10
C ALA A 103 3.60 -3.57 0.34
N VAL A 104 4.77 -3.02 0.67
CA VAL A 104 5.30 -1.81 0.02
C VAL A 104 5.51 -2.03 -1.49
N ASN A 105 6.05 -3.18 -1.88
CA ASN A 105 6.31 -3.47 -3.30
C ASN A 105 5.00 -3.52 -4.11
N GLY A 106 3.96 -4.15 -3.56
CA GLY A 106 2.63 -4.18 -4.16
C GLY A 106 2.02 -2.78 -4.29
N ALA A 107 2.11 -1.97 -3.24
CA ALA A 107 1.56 -0.63 -3.23
C ALA A 107 2.30 0.31 -4.23
N ILE A 108 3.63 0.21 -4.35
CA ILE A 108 4.39 0.98 -5.35
C ILE A 108 4.04 0.54 -6.78
N HIS A 109 3.78 -0.74 -7.01
CA HIS A 109 3.32 -1.21 -8.32
C HIS A 109 2.01 -0.55 -8.73
N TYR A 110 1.07 -0.36 -7.80
CA TYR A 110 -0.15 0.41 -8.05
C TYR A 110 0.12 1.89 -8.28
N ALA A 111 1.03 2.49 -7.51
CA ALA A 111 1.42 3.88 -7.73
C ALA A 111 2.06 4.09 -9.11
N ARG A 112 2.79 3.10 -9.65
CA ARG A 112 3.29 3.18 -11.03
C ARG A 112 2.16 3.23 -12.05
N ALA A 113 1.10 2.46 -11.86
CA ALA A 113 -0.09 2.51 -12.72
C ALA A 113 -0.69 3.92 -12.72
N VAL A 114 -1.00 4.44 -11.53
CA VAL A 114 -1.59 5.78 -11.36
C VAL A 114 -0.67 6.84 -11.93
N ARG A 115 0.62 6.85 -11.60
CA ARG A 115 1.56 7.86 -12.08
C ARG A 115 1.74 7.87 -13.60
N LEU A 116 1.77 6.70 -14.24
CA LEU A 116 2.03 6.61 -15.68
C LEU A 116 0.79 6.88 -16.53
N LEU A 117 -0.42 6.68 -15.98
CA LEU A 117 -1.68 6.74 -16.73
C LEU A 117 -2.62 7.87 -16.26
N THR A 118 -2.18 8.71 -15.33
CA THR A 118 -2.93 9.86 -14.83
C THR A 118 -2.04 11.10 -14.71
N TYR A 119 -2.61 12.22 -14.26
CA TYR A 119 -1.87 13.45 -13.98
C TYR A 119 -1.24 13.49 -12.57
N TYR A 120 -1.47 12.48 -11.73
CA TYR A 120 -0.93 12.47 -10.37
C TYR A 120 0.57 12.16 -10.37
N THR A 121 1.39 13.18 -10.07
CA THR A 121 2.84 13.05 -9.99
C THR A 121 3.33 12.62 -8.62
N ASP A 122 2.53 12.81 -7.59
CA ASP A 122 2.91 12.60 -6.19
C ASP A 122 1.90 11.69 -5.50
N ILE A 123 2.35 10.47 -5.21
CA ILE A 123 1.51 9.41 -4.68
C ILE A 123 2.13 8.92 -3.38
N ILE A 124 1.29 8.82 -2.36
CA ILE A 124 1.67 8.17 -1.11
C ILE A 124 1.29 6.71 -1.19
N VAL A 125 2.20 5.84 -0.80
CA VAL A 125 1.91 4.41 -0.67
C VAL A 125 2.19 3.97 0.75
N ILE A 126 1.34 3.08 1.25
CA ILE A 126 1.41 2.60 2.61
C ILE A 126 1.50 1.08 2.57
N GLY A 127 2.63 0.55 3.04
CA GLY A 127 2.75 -0.85 3.38
C GLY A 127 2.36 -1.04 4.83
N ALA A 128 1.37 -1.90 5.09
CA ALA A 128 0.85 -2.12 6.43
C ALA A 128 0.81 -3.62 6.73
N VAL A 129 1.49 -4.03 7.79
CA VAL A 129 1.67 -5.45 8.13
C VAL A 129 1.30 -5.72 9.57
N GLY A 130 0.87 -6.94 9.85
CA GLY A 130 0.63 -7.37 11.22
C GLY A 130 0.83 -8.85 11.43
N GLU A 131 1.20 -9.20 12.66
CA GLU A 131 1.27 -10.57 13.14
C GLU A 131 0.94 -10.65 14.63
N LYS A 132 0.62 -11.84 15.11
CA LYS A 132 0.45 -12.06 16.54
C LYS A 132 1.79 -12.35 17.19
N ASN A 133 2.06 -11.68 18.30
CA ASN A 133 3.22 -11.96 19.14
C ASN A 133 3.04 -13.28 19.91
N THR A 134 4.03 -13.62 20.73
CA THR A 134 4.05 -14.88 21.51
C THR A 134 2.88 -14.99 22.50
N ASN A 135 2.31 -13.85 22.91
CA ASN A 135 1.17 -13.78 23.82
C ASN A 135 -0.18 -13.75 23.08
N GLY A 136 -0.16 -13.88 21.75
CA GLY A 136 -1.37 -13.86 20.92
C GLY A 136 -1.92 -12.45 20.64
N LYS A 137 -1.23 -11.40 21.08
CA LYS A 137 -1.60 -9.99 20.84
C LYS A 137 -1.22 -9.57 19.43
N LEU A 138 -2.11 -8.85 18.75
CA LEU A 138 -1.83 -8.28 17.44
C LEU A 138 -0.85 -7.11 17.56
N GLU A 139 0.29 -7.22 16.89
CA GLU A 139 1.24 -6.13 16.66
C GLU A 139 1.22 -5.74 15.18
N ARG A 140 1.42 -4.45 14.91
CA ARG A 140 1.30 -3.89 13.56
C ARG A 140 2.49 -2.99 13.25
N GLU A 141 2.92 -2.97 12.01
CA GLU A 141 3.92 -2.03 11.48
C GLU A 141 3.34 -1.35 10.24
N VAL A 142 3.61 -0.05 10.09
CA VAL A 142 3.22 0.74 8.92
C VAL A 142 4.46 1.47 8.40
N GLN A 143 4.68 1.38 7.10
CA GLN A 143 5.64 2.22 6.40
C GLN A 143 4.95 3.08 5.35
N VAL A 144 5.23 4.39 5.40
CA VAL A 144 4.74 5.39 4.46
C VAL A 144 5.85 5.77 3.52
N TRP A 145 5.59 5.63 2.23
CA TRP A 145 6.53 5.90 1.15
C TRP A 145 5.92 6.91 0.17
N TRP A 146 6.77 7.71 -0.45
CA TRP A 146 6.38 8.65 -1.50
C TRP A 146 6.96 8.22 -2.84
N VAL A 147 6.08 8.09 -3.83
CA VAL A 147 6.39 7.73 -5.21
C VAL A 147 6.15 8.98 -6.05
N SER A 148 7.19 9.45 -6.71
CA SER A 148 7.13 10.67 -7.51
C SER A 148 8.11 10.64 -8.67
N ASP A 149 7.87 11.48 -9.68
CA ASP A 149 8.81 11.71 -10.78
C ASP A 149 10.15 12.24 -10.28
N ALA A 150 10.13 13.04 -9.20
CA ALA A 150 11.34 13.51 -8.53
C ALA A 150 12.23 12.37 -7.99
N ASN A 151 11.68 11.16 -7.81
CA ASN A 151 12.41 9.97 -7.40
C ASN A 151 12.36 8.82 -8.43
N TYR A 152 12.06 9.15 -9.69
CA TYR A 152 11.95 8.20 -10.80
C TYR A 152 10.94 7.06 -10.55
N GLY A 153 9.99 7.27 -9.64
CA GLY A 153 8.98 6.27 -9.26
C GLY A 153 9.55 5.05 -8.54
N LYS A 154 10.72 5.18 -7.89
CA LYS A 154 11.32 4.09 -7.10
C LYS A 154 10.71 3.96 -5.70
N GLY A 155 10.04 5.02 -5.22
CA GLY A 155 9.56 5.09 -3.85
C GLY A 155 10.67 5.50 -2.88
N LYS A 156 10.36 6.45 -2.01
CA LYS A 156 11.24 6.91 -0.92
C LYS A 156 10.50 6.76 0.41
N LEU A 157 11.11 6.05 1.36
CA LEU A 157 10.57 5.94 2.71
C LEU A 157 10.53 7.32 3.37
N ILE A 158 9.36 7.71 3.89
CA ILE A 158 9.17 8.96 4.65
C ILE A 158 9.02 8.66 6.13
N LYS A 159 8.28 7.59 6.48
CA LYS A 159 7.96 7.27 7.87
C LYS A 159 7.87 5.76 8.08
N ASN A 160 8.43 5.29 9.18
CA ASN A 160 8.17 3.96 9.75
C ASN A 160 7.50 4.14 11.12
N ILE A 161 6.42 3.40 11.37
CA ILE A 161 5.64 3.43 12.59
C ILE A 161 5.42 1.99 13.07
N MET A 162 5.95 1.67 14.25
CA MET A 162 5.62 0.45 14.99
C MET A 162 4.44 0.72 15.90
N ILE A 163 3.33 -0.02 15.73
CA ILE A 163 2.13 0.11 16.55
C ILE A 163 2.07 -1.08 17.51
N LEU A 164 2.55 -0.83 18.73
CA LEU A 164 2.48 -1.78 19.83
C LEU A 164 1.20 -1.51 20.62
N VAL A 165 0.41 -2.55 20.82
CA VAL A 165 -0.67 -2.49 21.81
C VAL A 165 0.00 -2.77 23.16
N PHE A 166 -0.12 -1.88 24.13
CA PHE A 166 0.33 -2.08 25.51
C PHE A 166 -0.75 -2.75 26.36
#